data_AF-A0A930EUM4-F1
#
_entry.id   AF-A0A930EUM4-F1
#
_cell.length_a   1.000
_cell.length_b   1.000
_cell.length_c   1.000
_cell.angle_alpha   90.00
_cell.angle_beta   90.00
_cell.angle_gamma   90.00
#
_symmetry.space_group_name_H-M   'P 1'
#
loop_
_entity.id
_entity.type
_entity.pdbx_description
1 polymer ?
#
loop_
_entity_poly.entity_id
_entity_poly.type
_entity_poly.pdbx_seq_one_letter_code
_entity_poly.pdbx_strand_id
1 'polypeptide(L)'
;MWWDVNRAALEAIKNGTSQMVGRIKVYQKLGALVIALPSGRELIYPSPRVGENRFGGESITFMGLGLNRKWGRIETYGGKLVENIVQATARDVLAHSMATLEAAGYPTVMHVHDEVITEVPYGRGSVEELCALMSRGPRWSKGLPLAAEGFESTYYKKG
;
A
#
# COMPACT_ATOMS: atom_id res chain seq x y z
N MET A 1 4.25 2.12 16.01
CA MET A 1 4.09 1.72 14.60
C MET A 1 5.35 2.00 13.78
N TRP A 2 5.74 3.25 13.51
CA TRP A 2 6.93 3.52 12.68
C TRP A 2 8.25 3.10 13.33
N TRP A 3 8.38 3.27 14.65
CA TRP A 3 9.51 2.74 15.43
C TRP A 3 9.61 1.21 15.37
N ASP A 4 8.48 0.51 15.45
CA ASP A 4 8.43 -0.95 15.41
C ASP A 4 8.83 -1.51 14.05
N VAL A 5 8.36 -0.88 12.97
CA VAL A 5 8.77 -1.22 11.60
C VAL A 5 10.26 -0.94 11.39
N ASN A 6 10.77 0.20 11.89
CA ASN A 6 12.18 0.52 11.82
C ASN A 6 13.04 -0.54 12.51
N ARG A 7 12.69 -0.88 13.76
CA ARG A 7 13.37 -1.90 14.55
C ARG A 7 13.32 -3.25 13.86
N ALA A 8 12.15 -3.68 13.38
CA ALA A 8 12.00 -4.95 12.68
C ALA A 8 12.84 -5.03 11.41
N ALA A 9 12.92 -3.95 10.63
CA ALA A 9 13.76 -3.88 9.45
C ALA A 9 15.25 -3.92 9.80
N LEU A 10 15.70 -3.17 10.82
CA LEU A 10 17.09 -3.21 11.27
C LEU A 10 17.48 -4.59 11.79
N GLU A 11 16.63 -5.24 12.60
CA GLU A 11 16.84 -6.60 13.09
C GLU A 11 16.95 -7.61 11.95
N ALA A 12 16.06 -7.52 10.96
CA ALA A 12 16.13 -8.36 9.77
C ALA A 12 17.41 -8.11 8.96
N ILE A 13 17.88 -6.86 8.89
CA ILE A 13 19.12 -6.50 8.18
C ILE A 13 20.37 -7.01 8.89
N LYS A 14 20.47 -6.76 10.20
CA LYS A 14 21.66 -7.06 11.01
C LYS A 14 21.77 -8.55 11.31
N ASN A 15 20.66 -9.18 11.69
CA ASN A 15 20.65 -10.50 12.28
C ASN A 15 20.04 -11.57 11.37
N GLY A 16 19.51 -11.19 10.21
CA GLY A 16 18.85 -12.12 9.28
C GLY A 16 17.56 -12.74 9.82
N THR A 17 17.01 -12.17 10.91
CA THR A 17 15.83 -12.70 11.58
C THR A 17 14.54 -12.26 10.89
N SER A 18 13.50 -13.10 10.95
CA SER A 18 12.16 -12.69 10.55
C SER A 18 11.42 -12.07 11.72
N GLN A 19 10.81 -10.92 11.49
CA GLN A 19 10.12 -10.11 12.49
C GLN A 19 8.66 -9.91 12.10
N MET A 20 7.77 -9.88 13.10
CA MET A 20 6.36 -9.57 12.91
C MET A 20 6.04 -8.21 13.52
N VAL A 21 5.38 -7.34 12.76
CA VAL A 21 4.85 -6.05 13.22
C VAL A 21 3.36 -6.02 12.92
N GLY A 22 2.54 -6.33 13.92
CA GLY A 22 1.11 -6.56 13.71
C GLY A 22 0.88 -7.73 12.75
N ARG A 23 0.25 -7.46 11.60
CA ARG A 23 0.02 -8.46 10.53
C ARG A 23 1.07 -8.44 9.42
N ILE A 24 2.10 -7.62 9.55
CA ILE A 24 3.16 -7.45 8.54
C ILE A 24 4.36 -8.30 8.93
N LYS A 25 4.93 -9.02 7.96
CA LYS A 25 6.13 -9.83 8.15
C LYS A 25 7.32 -9.15 7.49
N VAL A 26 8.40 -8.94 8.23
CA VAL A 26 9.65 -8.34 7.77
C VAL A 26 10.74 -9.41 7.81
N TYR A 27 11.49 -9.62 6.74
CA TYR A 27 12.51 -10.66 6.64
C TYR A 27 13.49 -10.39 5.50
N GLN A 28 14.55 -11.19 5.41
CA GLN A 28 15.41 -11.22 4.23
C GLN A 28 15.12 -12.40 3.33
N LYS A 29 15.21 -12.18 2.01
CA LYS A 29 15.09 -13.20 0.98
C LYS A 29 15.98 -12.80 -0.19
N LEU A 30 16.87 -13.70 -0.62
CA LEU A 30 17.77 -13.49 -1.76
C LEU A 30 18.57 -12.16 -1.68
N GLY A 31 19.06 -11.79 -0.49
CA GLY A 31 19.84 -10.57 -0.29
C GLY A 31 19.03 -9.27 -0.37
N ALA A 32 17.70 -9.34 -0.31
CA ALA A 32 16.81 -8.19 -0.19
C ALA A 32 16.08 -8.19 1.15
N LEU A 33 15.79 -7.00 1.68
CA LEU A 33 14.82 -6.83 2.75
C LEU A 33 13.42 -6.90 2.12
N VAL A 34 12.56 -7.72 2.69
CA VAL A 34 11.19 -7.93 2.24
C VAL A 34 10.23 -7.57 3.37
N ILE A 35 9.21 -6.79 3.02
CA ILE A 35 8.07 -6.48 3.87
C ILE A 35 6.83 -7.09 3.21
N ALA A 36 6.35 -8.22 3.73
CA ALA A 36 5.16 -8.89 3.25
C ALA A 36 3.90 -8.35 3.97
N LEU A 37 2.93 -7.91 3.16
CA LEU A 37 1.65 -7.39 3.60
C LEU A 37 0.64 -8.53 3.82
N PRO A 38 -0.44 -8.29 4.58
CA PRO A 38 -1.52 -9.29 4.75
C PRO A 38 -2.20 -9.71 3.45
N SER A 39 -2.14 -8.85 2.41
CA SER A 39 -2.61 -9.15 1.06
C SER A 39 -1.77 -10.20 0.32
N GLY A 40 -0.58 -10.53 0.83
CA GLY A 40 0.42 -11.35 0.16
C GLY A 40 1.41 -10.56 -0.72
N ARG A 41 1.19 -9.26 -0.93
CA ARG A 41 2.15 -8.39 -1.64
C ARG A 41 3.46 -8.28 -0.85
N GLU A 42 4.58 -8.43 -1.53
CA GLU A 42 5.93 -8.21 -1.00
C GLU A 42 6.45 -6.83 -1.46
N LEU A 43 6.81 -5.94 -0.53
CA LEU A 43 7.65 -4.77 -0.82
C LEU A 43 9.12 -5.16 -0.67
N ILE A 44 9.90 -4.96 -1.73
CA ILE A 44 11.27 -5.48 -1.83
C ILE A 44 12.27 -4.32 -1.87
N TYR A 45 13.27 -4.38 -1.00
CA TYR A 45 14.35 -3.41 -0.86
C TYR A 45 15.69 -4.12 -1.12
N PRO A 46 16.24 -4.06 -2.35
CA PRO A 46 17.41 -4.82 -2.75
C PRO A 46 18.71 -4.40 -2.04
N SER A 47 19.57 -5.37 -1.70
CA SER A 47 20.89 -5.11 -1.11
C SER A 47 20.87 -4.14 0.09
N PRO A 48 20.01 -4.41 1.11
CA PRO A 48 19.83 -3.52 2.23
C PRO A 48 21.10 -3.48 3.09
N ARG A 49 21.40 -2.33 3.69
CA ARG A 49 22.49 -2.15 4.65
C ARG A 49 22.09 -1.18 5.73
N VAL A 50 22.66 -1.37 6.91
CA VAL A 50 22.71 -0.34 7.93
C VAL A 50 23.76 0.68 7.49
N GLY A 51 23.39 1.95 7.45
CA GLY A 51 24.28 3.07 7.16
C GLY A 51 24.08 4.19 8.17
N GLU A 52 24.62 5.37 7.86
CA GLU A 52 24.33 6.60 8.59
C GLU A 52 23.35 7.47 7.78
N ASN A 53 22.44 8.16 8.46
CA ASN A 53 21.63 9.21 7.87
C ASN A 53 22.43 10.51 7.76
N ARG A 54 21.86 11.49 7.07
CA ARG A 54 22.45 12.84 6.92
C ARG A 54 22.73 13.59 8.25
N PHE A 55 22.22 13.08 9.37
CA PHE A 55 22.38 13.65 10.72
C PHE A 55 23.32 12.80 11.61
N GLY A 56 24.00 11.80 11.04
CA GLY A 56 24.94 10.92 11.78
C GLY A 56 24.28 9.83 12.63
N GLY A 57 22.97 9.63 12.50
CA GLY A 57 22.25 8.54 13.17
C GLY A 57 22.15 7.29 12.30
N GLU A 58 21.89 6.14 12.90
CA GLU A 58 21.69 4.88 12.17
C GLU A 58 20.52 4.98 11.17
N SER A 59 20.74 4.50 9.94
CA SER A 59 19.75 4.51 8.85
C SER A 59 19.72 3.19 8.09
N ILE A 60 18.62 2.95 7.37
CA ILE A 60 18.51 1.83 6.45
C ILE A 60 18.82 2.36 5.05
N THR A 61 19.64 1.65 4.30
CA THR A 61 19.90 1.96 2.89
C THR A 61 19.63 0.75 2.02
N PHE A 62 19.25 0.96 0.76
CA PHE A 62 19.06 -0.12 -0.21
C PHE A 62 19.42 0.35 -1.62
N MET A 63 19.61 -0.57 -2.56
CA MET A 63 19.86 -0.24 -3.97
C MET A 63 18.53 -0.06 -4.70
N GLY A 64 18.41 1.05 -5.44
CA GLY A 64 17.21 1.33 -6.21
C GLY A 64 17.39 2.49 -7.18
N LEU A 65 16.30 2.86 -7.85
CA LEU A 65 16.27 4.03 -8.72
C LEU A 65 16.02 5.29 -7.87
N GLY A 66 17.04 6.14 -7.76
CA GLY A 66 16.92 7.42 -7.05
C GLY A 66 16.04 8.43 -7.80
N LEU A 67 15.73 9.56 -7.15
CA LEU A 67 14.93 10.65 -7.76
C LEU A 67 15.55 11.22 -9.04
N ASN A 68 16.88 11.18 -9.15
CA ASN A 68 17.64 11.57 -10.34
C ASN A 68 17.59 10.51 -11.46
N ARG A 69 16.76 9.47 -11.33
CA ARG A 69 16.64 8.32 -12.25
C ARG A 69 17.95 7.55 -12.45
N LYS A 70 18.89 7.66 -11.50
CA LYS A 70 20.12 6.86 -11.50
C LYS A 70 19.98 5.71 -10.50
N TRP A 71 20.49 4.55 -10.89
CA TRP A 71 20.62 3.42 -9.97
C TRP A 71 21.68 3.76 -8.92
N GLY A 72 21.34 3.61 -7.65
CA GLY A 72 22.22 3.99 -6.56
C GLY A 72 21.71 3.55 -5.20
N ARG A 73 22.46 3.91 -4.17
CA ARG A 73 22.09 3.67 -2.78
C ARG A 73 21.12 4.75 -2.31
N ILE A 74 19.97 4.34 -1.81
CA ILE A 74 18.88 5.19 -1.34
C ILE A 74 18.76 5.01 0.17
N GLU A 75 18.68 6.11 0.89
CA GLU A 75 18.39 6.14 2.33
C GLU A 75 16.89 5.98 2.58
N THR A 76 16.53 5.21 3.61
CA THR A 76 15.17 5.08 4.12
C THR A 76 15.18 4.90 5.63
N TYR A 77 13.99 4.98 6.22
CA TYR A 77 13.78 4.89 7.66
C TYR A 77 12.33 4.44 7.92
N GLY A 78 12.03 4.07 9.17
CA GLY A 78 10.72 3.53 9.55
C GLY A 78 9.51 4.33 9.06
N GLY A 79 9.58 5.66 9.08
CA GLY A 79 8.49 6.52 8.57
C GLY A 79 8.24 6.31 7.07
N LYS A 80 9.29 6.28 6.25
CA LYS A 80 9.16 6.04 4.80
C LYS A 80 8.73 4.61 4.48
N LEU A 81 9.20 3.62 5.26
CA LEU A 81 8.73 2.24 5.14
C LEU A 81 7.23 2.13 5.45
N VAL A 82 6.77 2.78 6.52
CA VAL A 82 5.34 2.83 6.87
C VAL A 82 4.52 3.53 5.78
N GLU A 83 5.00 4.63 5.22
CA GLU A 83 4.34 5.30 4.09
C GLU A 83 4.12 4.33 2.92
N ASN A 84 5.16 3.59 2.51
CA ASN A 84 5.06 2.60 1.43
C ASN A 84 4.10 1.46 1.78
N ILE A 85 4.11 0.97 3.03
CA ILE A 85 3.19 -0.05 3.52
C ILE A 85 1.73 0.43 3.40
N VAL A 86 1.46 1.66 3.85
CA VAL A 86 0.11 2.25 3.82
C VAL A 86 -0.36 2.42 2.38
N GLN A 87 0.46 3.02 1.52
CA GLN A 87 0.13 3.20 0.10
C GLN A 87 -0.12 1.86 -0.60
N ALA A 88 0.73 0.86 -0.37
CA ALA A 88 0.57 -0.47 -0.97
C ALA A 88 -0.69 -1.18 -0.47
N THR A 89 -1.00 -1.08 0.82
CA THR A 89 -2.21 -1.67 1.42
C THR A 89 -3.47 -1.00 0.88
N ALA A 90 -3.50 0.34 0.80
CA ALA A 90 -4.60 1.09 0.21
C ALA A 90 -4.82 0.69 -1.26
N ARG A 91 -3.72 0.54 -2.02
CA ARG A 91 -3.80 0.09 -3.42
C ARG A 91 -4.39 -1.31 -3.55
N ASP A 92 -4.07 -2.23 -2.64
CA ASP A 92 -4.61 -3.59 -2.64
C ASP A 92 -6.11 -3.62 -2.32
N VAL A 93 -6.57 -2.78 -1.39
CA VAL A 93 -8.01 -2.62 -1.11
C VAL A 93 -8.72 -2.04 -2.34
N LEU A 94 -8.22 -0.94 -2.90
CA LEU A 94 -8.83 -0.32 -4.08
C LEU A 94 -8.92 -1.27 -5.27
N ALA A 95 -7.86 -2.04 -5.54
CA ALA A 95 -7.87 -3.03 -6.62
C ALA A 95 -8.96 -4.10 -6.41
N HIS A 96 -9.19 -4.53 -5.17
CA HIS A 96 -10.27 -5.45 -4.84
C HIS A 96 -11.65 -4.83 -5.06
N SER A 97 -11.84 -3.58 -4.62
CA SER A 97 -13.11 -2.87 -4.78
C SER A 97 -13.43 -2.63 -6.26
N MET A 98 -12.46 -2.20 -7.07
CA MET A 98 -12.63 -2.06 -8.53
C MET A 98 -13.07 -3.38 -9.17
N ALA A 99 -12.40 -4.50 -8.86
CA ALA A 99 -12.80 -5.80 -9.39
C ALA A 99 -14.21 -6.23 -8.95
N THR A 100 -14.62 -5.85 -7.73
CA THR A 100 -15.96 -6.12 -7.19
C THR A 100 -17.02 -5.28 -7.92
N LEU A 101 -16.73 -4.01 -8.21
CA LEU A 101 -17.60 -3.12 -8.98
C LEU A 101 -17.78 -3.60 -10.41
N GLU A 102 -16.70 -3.96 -11.10
CA GLU A 102 -16.74 -4.52 -12.45
C GLU A 102 -17.64 -5.76 -12.51
N ALA A 103 -17.49 -6.68 -11.56
CA ALA A 103 -18.31 -7.90 -11.48
C ALA A 103 -19.80 -7.61 -11.20
N ALA A 104 -20.12 -6.48 -10.55
CA ALA A 104 -21.48 -6.02 -10.30
C ALA A 104 -22.07 -5.19 -11.46
N GLY A 105 -21.30 -4.98 -12.54
CA GLY A 105 -21.74 -4.21 -13.70
C GLY A 105 -21.57 -2.71 -13.55
N TYR A 106 -20.67 -2.27 -12.68
CA TYR A 106 -20.22 -0.89 -12.52
C TYR A 106 -18.81 -0.74 -13.11
N PRO A 107 -18.68 -0.50 -14.43
CA PRO A 107 -17.37 -0.36 -15.06
C PRO A 107 -16.66 0.88 -14.54
N THR A 108 -15.42 0.70 -14.08
CA THR A 108 -14.56 1.79 -13.61
C THR A 108 -13.94 2.51 -14.81
N VAL A 109 -14.34 3.76 -15.03
CA VAL A 109 -13.82 4.58 -16.14
C VAL A 109 -12.55 5.34 -15.73
N MET A 110 -12.43 5.71 -14.46
CA MET A 110 -11.21 6.30 -13.89
C MET A 110 -11.19 6.14 -12.36
N HIS A 111 -10.02 6.34 -11.76
CA HIS A 111 -9.87 6.39 -10.31
C HIS A 111 -8.86 7.48 -9.92
N VAL A 112 -9.09 8.16 -8.80
CA VAL A 112 -8.22 9.21 -8.27
C VAL A 112 -7.97 8.91 -6.79
N HIS A 113 -6.71 8.64 -6.44
CA HIS A 113 -6.37 8.11 -5.11
C HIS A 113 -7.20 6.87 -4.76
N ASP A 114 -8.15 6.99 -3.84
CA ASP A 114 -9.11 6.00 -3.38
C ASP A 114 -10.54 6.19 -3.96
N GLU A 115 -10.76 7.24 -4.75
CA GLU A 115 -12.01 7.49 -5.47
C GLU A 115 -12.11 6.62 -6.72
N VAL A 116 -13.28 6.04 -6.94
CA VAL A 116 -13.62 5.29 -8.16
C VAL A 116 -14.76 6.00 -8.87
N ILE A 117 -14.59 6.23 -10.18
CA ILE A 117 -15.60 6.82 -11.04
C ILE A 117 -16.12 5.73 -11.97
N THR A 118 -17.44 5.55 -11.99
CA THR A 118 -18.12 4.56 -12.83
C THR A 118 -19.16 5.24 -13.70
N GLU A 119 -19.35 4.74 -14.92
CA GLU A 119 -20.40 5.21 -15.83
C GLU A 119 -21.38 4.07 -16.13
N VAL A 120 -22.67 4.31 -15.89
CA VAL A 120 -23.74 3.34 -16.08
C VAL A 120 -24.93 4.00 -16.79
N PRO A 121 -25.74 3.25 -17.57
CA PRO A 121 -26.96 3.78 -18.17
C PRO A 121 -27.92 4.37 -17.13
N TYR A 122 -28.66 5.42 -17.52
CA TYR A 122 -29.69 6.01 -16.67
C TYR A 122 -30.68 4.95 -16.16
N GLY A 123 -30.96 5.00 -14.85
CA GLY A 123 -31.85 4.04 -14.19
C GLY A 123 -31.21 2.69 -13.84
N ARG A 124 -29.89 2.52 -14.02
CA ARG A 124 -29.16 1.32 -13.61
C ARG A 124 -28.25 1.59 -12.41
N GLY A 125 -28.40 0.79 -11.37
CA GLY A 125 -27.59 0.88 -10.16
C GLY A 125 -27.94 2.10 -9.29
N SER A 126 -27.29 2.21 -8.14
CA SER A 126 -27.36 3.40 -7.28
C SER A 126 -26.03 3.73 -6.60
N VAL A 127 -25.92 4.94 -6.05
CA VAL A 127 -24.77 5.38 -5.24
C VAL A 127 -24.65 4.54 -3.98
N GLU A 128 -25.76 4.17 -3.36
CA GLU A 128 -25.80 3.35 -2.15
C GLU A 128 -25.24 1.95 -2.42
N GLU A 129 -25.63 1.33 -3.54
CA GLU A 129 -25.10 0.03 -3.96
C GLU A 129 -23.59 0.12 -4.24
N LEU A 130 -23.15 1.15 -4.98
CA LEU A 130 -21.73 1.37 -5.27
C LEU A 130 -20.91 1.56 -3.98
N CYS A 131 -21.39 2.39 -3.04
CA CYS A 131 -20.72 2.61 -1.75
C CYS A 131 -20.68 1.32 -0.90
N ALA A 132 -21.75 0.53 -0.92
CA ALA A 132 -21.81 -0.75 -0.23
C ALA A 132 -20.81 -1.76 -0.82
N LEU A 133 -20.65 -1.79 -2.15
CA LEU A 133 -19.67 -2.63 -2.84
C LEU A 133 -18.24 -2.17 -2.54
N MET A 134 -17.98 -0.86 -2.60
CA MET A 134 -16.68 -0.27 -2.26
C MET A 134 -16.24 -0.59 -0.82
N SER A 135 -17.19 -0.66 0.11
CA SER A 135 -16.94 -0.97 1.53
C SER A 135 -16.69 -2.47 1.80
N ARG A 136 -16.90 -3.35 0.81
CA ARG A 136 -16.60 -4.79 0.92
C ARG A 136 -15.12 -5.04 0.68
N GLY A 137 -14.33 -4.95 1.75
CA GLY A 137 -12.91 -5.27 1.69
C GLY A 137 -12.61 -6.76 1.48
N PRO A 138 -11.40 -7.08 1.00
CA PRO A 138 -10.94 -8.46 0.85
C PRO A 138 -10.81 -9.15 2.22
N ARG A 139 -10.85 -10.49 2.26
CA ARG A 139 -10.82 -11.26 3.53
C ARG A 139 -9.68 -10.89 4.48
N TRP A 140 -8.51 -10.56 3.95
CA TRP A 140 -7.33 -10.19 4.75
C TRP A 140 -7.46 -8.80 5.41
N SER A 141 -8.34 -7.92 4.90
CA SER A 141 -8.56 -6.58 5.43
C SER A 141 -9.55 -6.55 6.61
N LYS A 142 -10.00 -7.71 7.10
CA LYS A 142 -10.94 -7.79 8.23
C LYS A 142 -10.43 -6.99 9.44
N GLY A 143 -11.25 -6.04 9.90
CA GLY A 143 -10.92 -5.11 10.99
C GLY A 143 -10.37 -3.76 10.54
N LEU A 144 -10.15 -3.53 9.25
CA LEU A 144 -9.95 -2.18 8.72
C LEU A 144 -11.31 -1.50 8.55
N PRO A 145 -11.49 -0.26 9.04
CA PRO A 145 -12.71 0.50 8.82
C PRO A 145 -12.75 0.96 7.36
N LEU A 146 -13.47 0.22 6.52
CA LEU A 146 -13.71 0.59 5.13
C LEU A 146 -15.11 1.18 5.03
N ALA A 147 -15.16 2.47 4.74
CA ALA A 147 -16.39 3.20 4.45
C ALA A 147 -16.19 3.97 3.14
N ALA A 148 -17.25 4.06 2.35
CA ALA A 148 -17.26 4.83 1.11
C ALA A 148 -18.42 5.81 1.15
N GLU A 149 -18.17 7.01 0.61
CA GLU A 149 -19.16 8.03 0.35
C GLU A 149 -19.09 8.37 -1.14
N GLY A 150 -20.22 8.75 -1.74
CA GLY A 150 -20.30 9.02 -3.16
C GLY A 150 -21.51 9.88 -3.51
N PHE A 151 -21.56 10.30 -4.76
CA PHE A 151 -22.68 11.06 -5.33
C PHE A 151 -22.86 10.67 -6.81
N GLU A 152 -24.05 10.94 -7.35
CA GLU A 152 -24.35 10.82 -8.76
C GLU A 152 -24.30 12.20 -9.44
N SER A 153 -23.76 12.27 -10.65
CA SER A 153 -23.68 13.51 -11.42
C SER A 153 -23.57 13.19 -12.91
N THR A 154 -24.10 14.06 -13.76
CA THR A 154 -24.00 13.94 -15.24
C THR A 154 -22.65 14.38 -15.79
N TYR A 155 -21.78 14.93 -14.95
CA TYR A 155 -20.40 15.31 -15.25
C TYR A 155 -19.52 15.13 -14.02
N TYR A 156 -18.22 14.91 -14.25
CA TYR A 156 -17.23 14.77 -13.18
C TYR A 156 -17.16 16.01 -12.30
N LYS A 157 -17.19 15.81 -10.98
CA LYS A 157 -16.91 16.85 -9.97
C LYS A 157 -15.76 16.35 -9.11
N LYS A 158 -14.72 17.17 -8.98
CA LYS A 158 -13.59 16.87 -8.12
C LYS A 158 -13.99 17.09 -6.66
N GLY A 159 -13.74 16.10 -5.81
CA GLY A 159 -13.81 16.23 -4.34
C GLY A 159 -12.75 17.17 -3.79
#